data_AF-A0A932UPP8-F1
#
_entry.id   AF-A0A932UPP8-F1
#
_cell.length_a   1.000
_cell.length_b   1.000
_cell.length_c   1.000
_cell.angle_alpha   90.00
_cell.angle_beta   90.00
_cell.angle_gamma   90.00
#
_symmetry.space_group_name_H-M   'P 1'
#
loop_
_entity.id
_entity.type
_entity.pdbx_description
1 polymer ?
#
loop_
_entity_poly.entity_id
_entity_poly.type
_entity_poly.pdbx_seq_one_letter_code
_entity_poly.pdbx_strand_id
1 'polypeptide(L)' 'MTCPFLEEIVMVYCRAYPVRKLVPKHQITTGNPCAGEGYMNCPFFKEIMARLESASGEEPEVIKRETRKEVA' A
#
# COMPACT_ATOMS: atom_id res chain seq x y z
N MET A 1 -21.29 1.62 32.03
CA MET A 1 -21.60 0.39 31.28
C MET A 1 -21.19 0.63 29.83
N THR A 2 -20.24 -0.13 29.28
CA THR A 2 -19.79 -0.04 27.89
C THR A 2 -20.73 -0.83 26.98
N CYS A 3 -21.16 -0.26 25.86
CA CYS A 3 -22.03 -0.93 24.90
C CYS A 3 -21.21 -2.00 24.14
N PRO A 4 -21.61 -3.27 24.12
CA PRO A 4 -20.86 -4.33 23.45
C PRO A 4 -20.84 -4.21 21.91
N PHE A 5 -21.66 -3.32 21.35
CA PHE A 5 -21.73 -3.04 19.91
C PHE A 5 -21.00 -1.77 19.50
N LEU A 6 -20.41 -1.04 20.45
CA LEU A 6 -19.67 0.19 20.17
C LEU A 6 -18.18 -0.06 20.42
N GLU A 7 -17.40 0.01 19.33
CA GLU A 7 -15.95 -0.09 19.39
C GLU A 7 -15.32 1.27 19.09
N GLU A 8 -14.39 1.69 19.94
CA GLU A 8 -13.59 2.89 19.72
C GLU A 8 -12.29 2.50 19.01
N ILE A 9 -12.06 3.07 17.83
CA ILE A 9 -10.90 2.73 16.99
C ILE A 9 -10.06 3.98 16.75
N VAL A 10 -8.76 3.87 17.02
CA VAL A 10 -7.81 4.93 16.69
C VAL A 10 -7.59 4.98 15.19
N MET A 11 -7.92 6.12 14.59
CA MET A 11 -7.69 6.41 13.18
C MET A 11 -6.42 7.24 13.00
N VAL A 12 -5.71 7.04 11.90
CA VAL A 12 -4.57 7.87 11.48
C VAL A 12 -4.73 8.30 10.03
N TYR A 13 -4.03 9.35 9.62
CA TYR A 13 -4.05 9.79 8.23
C TYR A 13 -3.07 8.99 7.37
N CYS A 14 -3.55 8.56 6.20
CA CYS A 14 -2.70 8.00 5.15
C CYS A 14 -1.72 9.08 4.65
N ARG A 15 -0.44 8.74 4.53
CA ARG A 15 0.61 9.65 4.04
C ARG A 15 0.74 9.69 2.52
N ALA A 16 0.24 8.68 1.81
CA ALA A 16 0.35 8.59 0.36
C ALA A 16 -0.83 9.23 -0.38
N TYR A 17 -2.02 9.22 0.23
CA TYR A 17 -3.22 9.76 -0.40
C TYR A 17 -3.18 11.30 -0.39
N PRO A 18 -3.56 11.98 -1.49
CA PRO A 18 -3.43 13.44 -1.61
C PRO A 18 -4.37 14.21 -0.67
N VAL A 19 -5.44 13.55 -0.20
CA VAL A 19 -6.39 14.10 0.76
C VAL A 19 -6.24 13.36 2.09
N ARG A 20 -6.61 14.01 3.20
CA ARG A 20 -6.57 13.44 4.56
C ARG A 20 -7.52 12.25 4.73
N LYS A 21 -7.13 11.08 4.22
CA LYS A 21 -7.86 9.82 4.33
C LYS A 21 -7.57 9.17 5.68
N LEU A 22 -8.60 8.92 6.48
CA LEU A 22 -8.50 8.16 7.73
C LEU A 22 -8.36 6.66 7.44
N VAL A 23 -7.46 6.01 8.18
CA VAL A 23 -7.21 4.57 8.13
C VAL A 23 -7.08 4.05 9.56
N PRO A 24 -7.69 2.90 9.90
CA PRO A 24 -7.56 2.31 11.23
C PRO A 24 -6.10 1.99 11.57
N LYS A 25 -5.60 2.48 12.70
CA LYS A 25 -4.20 2.30 13.13
C LYS A 25 -3.83 0.82 13.24
N HIS A 26 -4.72 -0.01 13.77
CA HIS A 26 -4.47 -1.44 13.95
C HIS A 26 -4.20 -2.16 12.63
N GLN A 27 -4.89 -1.78 11.54
CA GLN A 27 -4.67 -2.39 10.22
C GLN A 27 -3.27 -2.05 9.68
N ILE A 28 -2.75 -0.86 10.00
CA ILE A 28 -1.40 -0.46 9.60
C ILE A 28 -0.34 -1.22 10.41
N THR A 29 -0.55 -1.42 11.71
CA THR A 29 0.46 -2.09 12.57
C THR A 29 0.56 -3.59 12.29
N THR A 30 -0.58 -4.28 12.12
CA THR A 30 -0.61 -5.75 11.97
C THR A 30 -0.34 -6.21 10.54
N GLY A 31 -0.70 -5.40 9.54
CA GLY A 31 -0.58 -5.77 8.13
C GLY A 31 -0.54 -4.54 7.26
N ASN A 32 0.50 -3.71 7.44
CA ASN A 32 0.66 -2.46 6.71
C ASN A 32 0.45 -2.70 5.21
N PRO A 33 -0.65 -2.19 4.61
CA PRO A 33 -0.95 -2.44 3.21
C PRO A 33 0.06 -1.77 2.28
N CYS A 34 0.95 -0.91 2.78
CA CYS A 34 2.03 -0.32 1.99
C CYS A 34 3.37 -1.06 2.14
N ALA A 35 3.49 -2.04 3.05
CA ALA A 35 4.73 -2.79 3.25
C ALA A 35 4.72 -4.10 2.45
N GLY A 36 5.91 -4.61 2.10
CA GLY A 36 6.06 -5.83 1.31
C GLY A 36 5.36 -5.71 -0.04
N GLU A 37 4.60 -6.73 -0.45
CA GLU A 37 3.80 -6.73 -1.69
C GLU A 37 2.35 -6.27 -1.49
N GLY A 38 1.97 -5.89 -0.25
CA GLY A 38 0.60 -5.49 0.07
C GLY A 38 0.11 -4.27 -0.72
N TYR A 39 1.03 -3.40 -1.15
CA TYR A 39 0.70 -2.17 -1.87
C TYR A 39 0.07 -2.45 -3.23
N MET A 40 0.34 -3.62 -3.80
CA MET A 40 -0.24 -4.05 -5.08
C MET A 40 -1.76 -4.15 -5.00
N ASN A 41 -2.33 -4.36 -3.81
CA ASN A 41 -3.78 -4.39 -3.60
C ASN A 41 -4.38 -3.04 -3.22
N CYS A 42 -3.58 -2.00 -3.02
CA CYS A 42 -4.06 -0.67 -2.69
C CYS A 42 -4.72 -0.01 -3.93
N PRO A 43 -6.01 0.38 -3.87
CA PRO A 43 -6.69 0.99 -5.00
C PRO A 43 -6.01 2.27 -5.49
N PHE A 44 -5.49 3.07 -4.56
CA PHE A 44 -4.78 4.31 -4.88
C PHE A 44 -3.47 4.05 -5.63
N PHE A 45 -2.72 3.02 -5.23
CA PHE A 45 -1.51 2.63 -5.95
C PHE A 45 -1.84 2.18 -7.38
N LYS A 46 -2.86 1.33 -7.54
CA LYS A 46 -3.32 0.89 -8.87
C LYS A 46 -3.76 2.07 -9.75
N GLU A 47 -4.47 3.03 -9.19
CA GLU A 47 -4.91 4.23 -9.92
C GLU A 47 -3.73 5.08 -10.40
N ILE A 48 -2.72 5.28 -9.54
CA ILE A 48 -1.50 6.01 -9.93
C ILE A 48 -0.73 5.25 -11.00
N MET A 49 -0.54 3.94 -10.84
CA MET A 49 0.16 3.13 -11.85
C MET A 49 -0.56 3.14 -13.20
N ALA A 50 -1.89 2.96 -13.22
CA ALA A 50 -2.67 3.04 -14.45
C ALA A 50 -2.57 4.42 -15.11
N ARG A 51 -2.55 5.50 -14.33
CA ARG A 51 -2.32 6.85 -14.86
C ARG A 51 -0.92 7.03 -15.43
N LEU A 52 0.10 6.52 -14.76
CA LEU A 52 1.48 6.55 -15.25
C LEU A 52 1.58 5.77 -16.55
N GLU A 53 1.08 4.54 -16.62
CA GLU A 53 1.03 3.71 -17.83
C GLU A 53 0.28 4.40 -18.99
N SER A 54 -0.80 5.13 -18.71
CA SER A 54 -1.52 5.89 -19.75
C SER A 54 -0.79 7.15 -20.20
N ALA A 55 0.10 7.70 -19.36
CA ALA A 55 0.89 8.89 -19.65
C ALA A 55 2.24 8.55 -20.31
N SER A 56 2.77 7.34 -20.07
CA SER A 56 3.96 6.78 -20.69
C SER A 56 3.56 5.64 -21.62
N GLY A 57 3.48 5.90 -22.93
CA GLY A 57 3.36 4.85 -23.93
C GLY A 57 4.63 3.99 -24.07
N GLU A 58 5.18 3.45 -22.97
CA GLU A 58 6.35 2.57 -22.96
C GLU A 58 6.30 1.59 -21.76
N GLU A 59 6.69 0.34 -22.03
CA GLU A 59 6.50 -0.87 -21.21
C GLU A 59 7.15 -0.82 -19.81
N PRO A 60 6.59 -1.49 -18.79
CA PRO A 60 7.22 -1.57 -17.48
C PRO A 60 8.43 -2.52 -17.51
N GLU A 61 9.63 -1.94 -17.47
CA GLU A 61 10.86 -2.69 -17.25
C GLU A 61 10.87 -3.28 -15.83
N VAL A 62 10.56 -4.58 -15.74
CA VAL A 62 10.69 -5.35 -14.51
C VAL A 62 12.17 -5.39 -14.14
N ILE A 63 12.56 -4.59 -13.15
CA ILE A 63 13.89 -4.61 -12.54
C ILE A 63 14.13 -6.02 -11.99
N LYS A 64 14.82 -6.85 -12.78
CA LYS A 64 15.32 -8.16 -12.36
C LYS A 64 16.37 -7.90 -11.28
N ARG A 65 16.01 -8.11 -10.02
CA ARG A 65 16.98 -8.22 -8.94
C ARG A 65 17.84 -9.45 -9.22
N GLU A 66 19.04 -9.22 -9.72
CA GLU A 66 20.09 -10.22 -9.86
C GLU A 66 20.41 -10.79 -8.47
N THR A 67 19.87 -11.98 -8.17
CA THR A 67 20.38 -12.79 -7.08
C THR A 67 21.71 -13.38 -7.52
N ARG A 68 22.79 -12.62 -7.30
CA ARG A 68 24.15 -13.15 -7.21
C ARG A 68 24.13 -14.29 -6.19
N LYS A 69 24.29 -15.53 -6.64
CA LYS A 69 24.74 -16.61 -5.77
C LYS A 69 25.91 -17.32 -6.43
N GLU A 70 27.03 -17.15 -5.74
CA GLU A 70 28.37 -17.67 -5.95
C GLU A 70 28.46 -19.21 -5.87
N VAL A 71 29.42 -19.74 -6.64
CA VAL A 71 30.42 -20.77 -6.30
C VAL A 71 29.94 -22.17 -5.89
N ALA A 72 30.17 -23.14 -6.78
CA ALA A 72 31.02 -24.32 -6.54
C ALA A 72 31.33 -25.02 -7.87
#